data_AF-A0A1X7M6T2-F1
#
_entry.id   AF-A0A1X7M6T2-F1
#
_cell.length_a   1.000
_cell.length_b   1.000
_cell.length_c   1.000
_cell.angle_alpha   90.00
_cell.angle_beta   90.00
_cell.angle_gamma   90.00
#
_symmetry.space_group_name_H-M   'P 1'
#
loop_
_entity.id
_entity.type
_entity.pdbx_description
1 polymer ?
#
loop_
_entity_poly.entity_id
_entity_poly.type
_entity_poly.pdbx_seq_one_letter_code
_entity_poly.pdbx_strand_id
1 'polypeptide(L)'
;MDIAIRREITALRAIGFNSCFFVTDDSCSAGSPFIHCYVPGLLCVDVYSWGREVSGVGNDGRDWDVDEMEAAQLVMPFIQTREGFRRAYRLARLCVQLPRMWRLN
;
A
#
# COMPACT_ATOMS: atom_id res chain seq x y z
N MET A 1 18.50 -9.90 -9.62
CA MET A 1 17.06 -9.75 -9.29
C MET A 1 16.26 -10.30 -10.46
N ASP A 2 15.38 -11.27 -10.21
CA ASP A 2 14.56 -11.95 -11.23
C ASP A 2 13.62 -10.96 -11.96
N ILE A 3 13.51 -11.11 -13.29
CA ILE A 3 12.63 -10.31 -14.17
C ILE A 3 11.17 -10.40 -13.71
N ALA A 4 10.73 -11.56 -13.21
CA ALA A 4 9.36 -11.75 -12.73
C ALA A 4 9.05 -10.87 -11.51
N ILE A 5 10.02 -10.69 -10.60
CA ILE A 5 9.86 -9.83 -9.42
C ILE A 5 9.89 -8.37 -9.84
N ARG A 6 10.78 -8.00 -10.77
CA ARG A 6 10.81 -6.64 -11.31
C ARG A 6 9.46 -6.25 -11.88
N ARG A 7 8.79 -7.14 -12.62
CA ARG A 7 7.43 -6.90 -13.13
C ARG A 7 6.41 -6.70 -12.01
N GLU A 8 6.44 -7.52 -10.96
CA GLU A 8 5.49 -7.40 -9.83
C GLU A 8 5.75 -6.11 -9.02
N ILE A 9 7.01 -5.73 -8.78
CA ILE A 9 7.37 -4.46 -8.12
C ILE A 9 6.99 -3.26 -8.99
N THR A 10 7.26 -3.31 -10.29
CA THR A 10 6.84 -2.25 -11.23
C THR A 10 5.32 -2.12 -11.28
N ALA A 11 4.59 -3.23 -11.30
CA ALA A 11 3.13 -3.21 -11.25
C ALA A 11 2.62 -2.59 -9.93
N LEU A 12 3.21 -2.96 -8.79
CA LEU A 12 2.85 -2.35 -7.50
C LEU A 12 3.15 -0.85 -7.47
N ARG A 13 4.30 -0.42 -8.00
CA ARG A 13 4.63 1.01 -8.13
C ARG A 13 3.69 1.75 -9.06
N ALA A 14 3.23 1.13 -10.15
CA ALA A 14 2.23 1.72 -11.04
C ALA A 14 0.86 1.90 -10.35
N ILE A 15 0.51 1.01 -9.41
CA ILE A 15 -0.68 1.17 -8.55
C ILE A 15 -0.47 2.32 -7.55
N GLY A 16 0.70 2.36 -6.89
CA GLY A 16 1.04 3.38 -5.90
C GLY A 16 1.26 4.79 -6.47
N PHE A 17 1.67 4.93 -7.73
CA PHE A 17 1.72 6.24 -8.41
C PHE A 17 0.32 6.76 -8.77
N ASN A 18 -0.69 5.89 -8.78
CA ASN A 18 -2.10 6.27 -8.95
C ASN A 18 -2.86 6.38 -7.62
N SER A 19 -2.23 6.08 -6.47
CA SER A 19 -2.94 6.02 -5.18
C SER A 19 -3.13 7.38 -4.48
N CYS A 20 -2.83 8.49 -5.14
CA CYS A 20 -3.34 9.82 -4.77
C CYS A 20 -4.48 10.29 -5.69
N PHE A 21 -4.99 9.43 -6.58
CA PHE A 21 -6.12 9.75 -7.45
C PHE A 21 -7.27 8.78 -7.19
N PHE A 22 -8.29 9.26 -6.49
CA PHE A 22 -9.63 8.73 -6.64
C PHE A 22 -10.08 9.08 -8.07
N VAL A 23 -10.03 8.13 -8.99
CA VAL A 23 -10.83 8.19 -10.22
C VAL A 23 -11.99 7.24 -10.02
N THR A 24 -13.20 7.78 -10.11
CA THR A 24 -14.50 7.11 -10.04
C THR A 24 -14.80 6.17 -11.21
N ASP A 25 -13.79 5.78 -11.99
CA ASP A 25 -13.97 4.89 -13.14
C ASP A 25 -13.36 3.52 -12.87
N ASP A 26 -14.15 2.52 -13.25
CA ASP A 26 -14.10 1.09 -12.95
C ASP A 26 -12.88 0.33 -13.54
N SER A 27 -11.75 1.03 -13.73
CA SER A 27 -10.54 0.55 -14.40
C SER A 27 -9.27 0.71 -13.58
N CYS A 28 -9.33 0.55 -12.26
CA CYS A 28 -8.14 0.53 -11.41
C CYS A 28 -7.83 -0.88 -10.88
N SER A 29 -6.64 -1.37 -11.22
CA SER A 29 -6.05 -2.61 -10.69
C SER A 29 -6.09 -2.63 -9.15
N ALA A 30 -6.55 -3.75 -8.59
CA ALA A 30 -6.80 -3.98 -7.16
C ALA A 30 -5.54 -4.02 -6.26
N GLY A 31 -4.73 -2.96 -6.28
CA GLY A 31 -3.72 -2.70 -5.26
C GLY A 31 -4.29 -1.87 -4.12
N SER A 32 -3.73 -2.04 -2.92
CA SER A 32 -4.07 -1.21 -1.78
C SER A 32 -3.26 0.09 -1.85
N PRO A 33 -3.87 1.27 -1.66
CA PRO A 33 -3.19 2.56 -1.80
C PRO A 33 -2.10 2.80 -0.74
N PHE A 34 -2.09 1.99 0.34
CA PHE A 34 -1.18 2.15 1.48
C PHE A 34 -0.05 1.12 1.52
N ILE A 35 0.17 0.35 0.44
CA ILE A 35 1.25 -0.65 0.37
C ILE A 35 2.24 -0.23 -0.71
N HIS A 36 3.49 -0.01 -0.32
CA HIS A 36 4.54 0.51 -1.18
C HIS A 36 5.73 -0.46 -1.26
N CYS A 37 6.52 -0.34 -2.32
CA CYS A 37 7.77 -1.09 -2.50
C CYS A 37 8.84 -0.17 -3.12
N TYR A 38 9.35 0.76 -2.32
CA TYR A 38 10.38 1.71 -2.72
C TYR A 38 11.76 1.05 -2.86
N VAL A 39 12.06 0.09 -1.98
CA VAL A 39 13.33 -0.64 -1.96
C VAL A 39 13.09 -2.13 -2.30
N PRO A 40 13.79 -2.71 -3.29
CA PRO A 40 13.66 -4.13 -3.59
C PRO A 40 13.94 -5.02 -2.37
N GLY A 41 13.05 -5.97 -2.11
CA GLY A 41 13.13 -6.84 -0.93
C GLY A 41 12.45 -6.29 0.32
N LEU A 42 11.90 -5.07 0.27
CA LEU A 42 11.11 -4.48 1.35
C LEU A 42 9.74 -4.04 0.82
N LEU A 43 8.67 -4.45 1.51
CA LEU A 43 7.35 -3.83 1.40
C LEU A 43 7.16 -2.88 2.57
N CYS A 44 6.58 -1.71 2.33
CA CYS A 44 6.19 -0.79 3.38
C CYS A 44 4.67 -0.68 3.40
N VAL A 45 4.08 -0.66 4.58
CA VAL A 45 2.67 -0.32 4.78
C VAL A 45 2.61 1.04 5.46
N ASP A 46 1.94 1.99 4.83
CA ASP A 46 1.64 3.31 5.38
C ASP A 46 0.44 3.18 6.34
N VAL A 47 0.75 2.90 7.62
CA VAL A 47 -0.27 2.75 8.66
C VAL A 47 -0.88 4.10 9.04
N TYR A 48 -0.13 5.19 8.89
CA TYR A 48 -0.58 6.53 9.22
C TYR A 48 -1.71 6.99 8.30
N SER A 49 -1.45 7.01 6.99
CA SER A 49 -2.45 7.43 6.01
C SER A 49 -3.63 6.47 5.97
N TRP A 50 -3.39 5.17 6.22
CA TRP A 50 -4.46 4.21 6.46
C TRP A 50 -5.30 4.60 7.68
N GLY A 51 -4.67 4.84 8.83
CA GLY A 51 -5.30 5.23 10.08
C GLY A 51 -6.19 6.49 9.95
N ARG A 52 -5.73 7.45 9.17
CA ARG A 52 -6.49 8.67 8.85
C ARG A 52 -7.69 8.41 7.95
N GLU A 53 -7.52 7.59 6.91
CA GLU A 53 -8.59 7.20 5.99
C GLU A 53 -9.70 6.47 6.73
N VAL A 54 -9.33 5.48 7.56
CA VAL A 54 -10.31 4.72 8.35
C VAL A 54 -10.99 5.64 9.39
N SER A 55 -10.29 6.63 9.92
CA SER A 55 -10.89 7.59 10.85
C SER A 55 -11.75 8.67 10.16
N GLY A 56 -11.89 8.65 8.83
CA GLY A 56 -12.66 9.64 8.07
C GLY A 56 -12.03 11.04 8.05
N VAL A 57 -10.75 11.15 8.42
CA VAL A 57 -10.01 12.42 8.50
C VAL A 57 -9.50 12.86 7.13
N GLY A 58 -9.33 11.92 6.19
CA GLY A 58 -8.78 12.19 4.87
C GLY A 58 -7.26 12.44 4.88
N ASN A 59 -6.68 12.36 3.68
CA ASN A 59 -5.24 12.53 3.43
C ASN A 59 -4.94 13.78 2.56
N ASP A 60 -5.91 14.70 2.43
CA ASP A 60 -5.92 15.85 1.50
C ASP A 60 -5.34 17.16 2.07
N GLY A 61 -4.92 17.17 3.34
CA GLY A 61 -3.91 18.10 3.84
C GLY A 61 -4.44 19.34 4.57
N ARG A 62 -4.32 19.26 5.90
CA ARG A 62 -3.95 20.38 6.79
C ARG A 62 -3.14 19.88 7.99
N ASP A 63 -3.44 18.67 8.46
CA ASP A 63 -2.77 18.02 9.60
C ASP A 63 -2.00 16.75 9.19
N TRP A 64 -1.68 16.57 7.90
CA TRP A 64 -0.91 15.42 7.44
C TRP A 64 0.57 15.68 7.70
N ASP A 65 1.20 14.79 8.46
CA ASP A 65 2.57 14.94 8.94
C ASP A 65 3.46 13.83 8.35
N VAL A 66 4.54 14.24 7.69
CA VAL A 66 5.48 13.33 7.03
C VAL A 66 6.31 12.54 8.04
N ASP A 67 6.70 13.14 9.16
CA ASP A 67 7.55 12.52 10.17
C ASP A 67 6.73 11.47 10.95
N GLU A 68 5.47 11.79 11.27
CA GLU A 68 4.54 10.82 11.86
C GLU A 68 4.24 9.66 10.90
N MET A 69 4.08 9.95 9.60
CA MET A 69 3.88 8.94 8.57
C MET A 69 5.09 8.00 8.49
N GLU A 70 6.31 8.55 8.40
CA GLU A 70 7.54 7.75 8.35
C GLU A 70 7.73 6.90 9.62
N ALA A 71 7.47 7.46 10.79
CA ALA A 71 7.56 6.75 12.07
C ALA A 71 6.52 5.61 12.19
N ALA A 72 5.36 5.76 11.56
CA ALA A 72 4.29 4.77 11.57
C ALA A 72 4.42 3.70 10.47
N GLN A 73 5.45 3.75 9.62
CA GLN A 73 5.61 2.75 8.56
C GLN A 73 5.90 1.35 9.10
N LEU A 74 5.12 0.38 8.62
CA LEU A 74 5.40 -1.03 8.87
C LEU A 74 6.22 -1.61 7.70
N VAL A 75 7.48 -1.93 7.97
CA VAL A 75 8.39 -2.51 6.99
C VAL A 75 8.37 -4.04 7.06
N MET A 76 8.08 -4.69 5.94
CA MET A 76 8.06 -6.14 5.78
C MET A 76 9.17 -6.59 4.81
N PRO A 77 10.26 -7.18 5.32
CA PRO A 77 11.26 -7.79 4.46
C PRO A 77 10.71 -9.04 3.78
N PHE A 78 11.16 -9.30 2.56
CA PHE A 78 10.79 -10.49 1.82
C PHE A 78 11.95 -11.06 1.03
N ILE A 79 11.94 -12.39 0.90
CA ILE A 79 12.87 -13.09 0.01
C ILE A 79 12.60 -12.61 -1.41
N GLN A 80 13.64 -12.12 -2.11
CA GLN A 80 13.54 -11.64 -3.48
C GLN A 80 13.35 -12.79 -4.48
N THR A 81 12.22 -13.48 -4.35
CA THR A 81 11.60 -14.43 -5.27
C THR A 81 10.15 -14.01 -5.51
N ARG A 82 9.53 -14.48 -6.59
CA ARG A 82 8.10 -14.17 -6.88
C ARG A 82 7.19 -14.64 -5.76
N GLU A 83 7.45 -15.82 -5.20
CA GLU A 83 6.68 -16.38 -4.10
C GLU A 83 6.89 -15.59 -2.80
N GLY A 84 8.14 -15.22 -2.49
CA GLY A 84 8.48 -14.39 -1.34
C GLY A 84 7.75 -13.04 -1.37
N PHE A 85 7.77 -12.35 -2.52
CA PHE A 85 7.00 -11.12 -2.74
C PHE A 85 5.51 -11.34 -2.50
N ARG A 86 4.90 -12.37 -3.12
CA ARG A 86 3.46 -12.63 -3.00
C ARG A 86 3.04 -12.95 -1.57
N ARG A 87 3.86 -13.68 -0.81
CA ARG A 87 3.60 -13.98 0.60
C ARG A 87 3.62 -12.71 1.44
N ALA A 88 4.64 -11.87 1.27
CA ALA A 88 4.76 -10.60 1.97
C ALA A 88 3.63 -9.64 1.57
N TYR A 89 3.27 -9.56 0.29
CA TYR A 89 2.17 -8.73 -0.19
C TYR A 89 0.81 -9.18 0.37
N ARG A 90 0.56 -10.49 0.49
CA ARG A 90 -0.64 -11.00 1.16
C ARG A 90 -0.70 -10.60 2.62
N LEU A 91 0.43 -10.66 3.33
CA LEU A 91 0.53 -10.22 4.73
C LEU A 91 0.28 -8.72 4.85
N ALA A 92 0.94 -7.91 4.01
CA ALA A 92 0.72 -6.47 3.94
C ALA A 92 -0.76 -6.15 3.74
N ARG A 93 -1.43 -6.82 2.79
CA ARG A 93 -2.87 -6.66 2.56
C ARG A 93 -3.75 -7.01 3.77
N LEU A 94 -3.35 -7.94 4.62
CA LEU A 94 -4.08 -8.25 5.86
C LEU A 94 -3.95 -7.11 6.87
N CYS A 95 -2.78 -6.47 6.95
CA CYS A 95 -2.56 -5.31 7.81
C CYS A 95 -3.42 -4.10 7.39
N VAL A 96 -3.73 -3.97 6.11
CA VAL A 96 -4.52 -2.84 5.57
C VAL A 96 -6.00 -3.19 5.36
N GLN A 97 -6.40 -4.45 5.57
CA GLN A 97 -7.79 -4.86 5.35
C GLN A 97 -8.71 -4.22 6.41
N LEU A 98 -9.42 -3.19 5.98
CA LEU A 98 -10.66 -2.72 6.60
C LEU A 98 -11.61 -3.91 6.86
N PRO A 99 -12.29 -3.98 8.01
CA PRO A 99 -13.48 -4.82 8.12
C PRO A 99 -14.41 -4.49 6.95
N ARG A 100 -14.81 -5.51 6.19
CA ARG A 100 -15.68 -5.38 5.00
C ARG A 100 -16.98 -4.58 5.26
N MET A 101 -17.34 -4.37 6.53
CA MET A 101 -18.52 -3.62 6.97
C MET A 101 -18.45 -2.12 6.71
N TRP A 102 -17.29 -1.55 6.38
CA TRP A 102 -17.14 -0.10 6.16
C TRP A 102 -17.36 0.31 4.69
N ARG A 103 -17.80 -0.62 3.83
CA ARG A 103 -18.16 -0.38 2.42
C ARG A 103 -19.67 -0.27 2.17
N LEU A 104 -20.47 -0.18 3.23
CA LEU A 104 -21.91 0.05 3.14
C LEU A 104 -22.22 1.34 3.88
N ASN A 105 -22.19 2.44 3.14
CA ASN A 105 -23.04 3.62 3.29
C ASN A 105 -23.05 4.36 1.95
#